data_AF-A0A183JR15-F1
#
_entry.id   AF-A0A183JR15-F1
#
_cell.length_a   1.000
_cell.length_b   1.000
_cell.length_c   1.000
_cell.angle_alpha   90.00
_cell.angle_beta   90.00
_cell.angle_gamma   90.00
#
_symmetry.space_group_name_H-M   'P 1'
#
loop_
_entity.id
_entity.type
_entity.pdbx_description
1 polymer ?
#
loop_
_entity_poly.entity_id
_entity_poly.type
_entity_poly.pdbx_seq_one_letter_code
_entity_poly.pdbx_strand_id
1 'polypeptide(L)'
;MTIQNEAFCQSYGCLDLNQNLSEGACHESPFQSSKHRSTPNLLALSRSQMERIQIISEFHDGEEVLVSDLKTVVKVYKYPLEKLGILTSTEINNLFYSIEAIIPVFEGLANSLSSEVNKYFSIPCIGMILYLWLGLEVITKPQPDYFNYGRKCYPYPTQNYVQSICESYIEMMPSSIKLLLDYSAHLYEARKYFEALREQKPAFTDFLSRCSHTHFSKRLNLWHFLGNSFL
;
A
#
# COMPACT_ATOMS: atom_id res chain seq x y z
N MET A 1 -3.13 -20.73 9.74
CA MET A 1 -2.56 -19.49 10.32
C MET A 1 -3.66 -18.46 10.59
N THR A 2 -4.81 -18.91 11.08
CA THR A 2 -6.07 -18.13 11.09
C THR A 2 -6.49 -17.75 12.51
N ILE A 3 -5.98 -18.47 13.52
CA ILE A 3 -6.44 -18.38 14.92
C ILE A 3 -5.71 -17.26 15.68
N GLN A 4 -4.51 -16.85 15.24
CA GLN A 4 -3.76 -15.77 15.91
C GLN A 4 -4.26 -14.36 15.57
N ASN A 5 -4.95 -14.17 14.44
CA ASN A 5 -5.52 -12.87 14.07
C ASN A 5 -6.72 -12.48 14.94
N GLU A 6 -7.55 -13.44 15.36
CA GLU A 6 -8.73 -13.14 16.18
C GLU A 6 -8.36 -12.64 17.58
N ALA A 7 -7.36 -13.25 18.23
CA ALA A 7 -6.88 -12.80 19.54
C ALA A 7 -6.18 -11.42 19.48
N PHE A 8 -5.50 -11.12 18.38
CA PHE A 8 -4.85 -9.83 18.15
C PHE A 8 -5.86 -8.69 17.91
N CYS A 9 -6.96 -8.95 17.21
CA CYS A 9 -8.02 -7.96 17.00
C CYS A 9 -8.81 -7.65 18.29
N GLN A 10 -8.98 -8.62 19.19
CA GLN A 10 -9.66 -8.42 20.48
C GLN A 10 -8.90 -7.51 21.45
N SER A 11 -7.56 -7.49 21.36
CA SER A 11 -6.64 -6.71 22.19
C SER A 11 -6.71 -5.19 21.98
N TYR A 12 -6.93 -4.77 20.73
CA TYR A 12 -6.70 -3.40 20.28
C TYR A 12 -7.97 -2.60 19.98
N GLY A 13 -9.12 -3.10 20.44
CA GLY A 13 -10.40 -2.51 20.11
C GLY A 13 -10.69 -2.71 18.63
N CYS A 14 -11.07 -3.93 18.27
CA CYS A 14 -11.90 -4.11 17.09
C CYS A 14 -13.11 -3.20 17.27
N LEU A 15 -13.38 -2.31 16.32
CA LEU A 15 -14.67 -1.64 16.22
C LEU A 15 -15.69 -2.73 15.86
N ASP A 16 -16.15 -3.48 16.86
CA ASP A 16 -17.26 -4.41 16.69
C ASP A 16 -18.52 -3.56 16.62
N LEU A 17 -18.85 -3.12 15.41
CA LEU A 17 -19.99 -2.26 15.08
C LEU A 17 -21.35 -2.93 15.40
N ASN A 18 -21.35 -4.14 15.97
CA ASN A 18 -22.52 -4.89 16.40
C ASN A 18 -22.67 -5.04 17.93
N GLN A 19 -21.75 -4.54 18.77
CA GLN A 19 -21.77 -4.79 20.23
C GLN A 19 -22.36 -3.67 21.10
N ASN A 20 -23.31 -2.89 20.60
CA ASN A 20 -24.07 -1.95 21.45
C ASN A 20 -25.49 -2.45 21.73
N LEU A 21 -25.63 -3.72 22.12
CA LEU A 21 -26.84 -4.20 22.79
C LEU A 21 -26.47 -4.97 24.07
N SER A 22 -26.97 -4.46 25.19
CA SER A 22 -26.96 -4.97 26.57
C SER A 22 -25.71 -4.72 27.42
N GLU A 23 -25.70 -3.57 28.10
CA GLU A 23 -25.30 -3.57 29.50
C GLU A 23 -26.38 -4.34 30.28
N GLY A 24 -26.04 -5.49 30.86
CA GLY A 24 -26.94 -6.20 31.77
C GLY A 24 -26.63 -7.67 32.01
N ALA A 25 -25.85 -7.92 33.07
CA ALA A 25 -25.80 -9.13 33.91
C ALA A 25 -25.11 -10.40 33.39
N CYS A 26 -24.24 -10.92 34.27
CA CYS A 26 -23.52 -12.19 34.21
C CYS A 26 -24.45 -13.42 34.07
N HIS A 27 -24.07 -14.42 33.26
CA HIS A 27 -24.00 -15.86 33.60
C HIS A 27 -23.59 -16.72 32.38
N GLU A 28 -23.03 -17.90 32.65
CA GLU A 28 -22.29 -18.80 31.75
C GLU A 28 -23.14 -19.65 30.76
N SER A 29 -22.56 -19.90 29.57
CA SER A 29 -22.75 -21.03 28.61
C SER A 29 -23.98 -21.07 27.66
N PRO A 30 -24.00 -21.89 26.58
CA PRO A 30 -22.97 -22.19 25.55
C PRO A 30 -23.47 -21.97 24.09
N PHE A 31 -22.52 -21.88 23.15
CA PHE A 31 -22.65 -21.97 21.66
C PHE A 31 -24.06 -21.97 21.03
N GLN A 32 -24.41 -20.88 20.33
CA GLN A 32 -25.35 -20.94 19.20
C GLN A 32 -24.85 -20.10 18.02
N SER A 33 -24.75 -20.77 16.87
CA SER A 33 -24.49 -20.21 15.55
C SER A 33 -25.64 -19.31 15.09
N SER A 34 -25.37 -18.04 14.84
CA SER A 34 -26.32 -17.12 14.19
C SER A 34 -25.68 -16.48 12.96
N LYS A 35 -26.13 -16.96 11.79
CA LYS A 35 -25.86 -16.39 10.46
C LYS A 35 -26.81 -15.21 10.27
N HIS A 36 -26.39 -13.96 10.50
CA HIS A 36 -26.94 -12.79 9.81
C HIS A 36 -25.96 -11.62 9.94
N ARG A 37 -25.33 -11.24 8.82
CA ARG A 37 -24.35 -10.16 8.73
C ARG A 37 -25.09 -8.84 8.41
N SER A 38 -25.22 -7.98 9.41
CA SER A 38 -25.81 -6.65 9.29
C SER A 38 -24.77 -5.64 8.82
N THR A 39 -25.17 -4.71 7.96
CA THR A 39 -24.39 -3.51 7.59
C THR A 39 -24.10 -2.65 8.82
N PRO A 40 -22.88 -2.08 8.98
CA PRO A 40 -22.53 -1.33 10.18
C PRO A 40 -23.31 -0.01 10.31
N ASN A 41 -23.76 0.32 11.52
CA ASN A 41 -24.48 1.56 11.79
C ASN A 41 -23.49 2.73 12.01
N LEU A 42 -23.18 3.44 10.92
CA LEU A 42 -22.24 4.57 10.88
C LEU A 42 -22.60 5.74 11.82
N LEU A 43 -23.83 5.80 12.32
CA LEU A 43 -24.34 6.90 13.14
C LEU A 43 -23.91 6.86 14.62
N ALA A 44 -23.29 5.77 15.08
CA ALA A 44 -22.88 5.58 16.48
C ALA A 44 -21.37 5.75 16.74
N LEU A 45 -20.62 6.23 15.76
CA LEU A 45 -19.16 6.34 15.84
C LEU A 45 -18.71 7.63 16.53
N SER A 46 -17.68 7.55 17.36
CA SER A 46 -17.01 8.74 17.89
C SER A 46 -16.28 9.49 16.78
N ARG A 47 -16.05 10.80 16.97
CA ARG A 47 -15.29 11.63 16.03
C ARG A 47 -13.93 11.05 15.65
N SER A 48 -13.18 10.54 16.64
CA SER A 48 -11.87 9.93 16.41
C SER A 48 -11.96 8.66 15.55
N GLN A 49 -13.03 7.87 15.71
CA GLN A 49 -13.24 6.67 14.87
C GLN A 49 -13.61 7.05 13.43
N MET A 50 -14.42 8.10 13.26
CA MET A 50 -14.78 8.60 11.94
C MET A 50 -13.58 9.19 11.19
N GLU A 51 -12.76 10.01 11.85
CA GLU A 51 -11.52 10.55 11.28
C GLU A 51 -10.56 9.43 10.86
N ARG A 52 -10.45 8.37 11.67
CA ARG A 52 -9.61 7.21 11.34
C ARG A 52 -10.12 6.46 10.12
N ILE A 53 -11.42 6.17 10.05
CA ILE A 53 -12.03 5.52 8.88
C ILE A 53 -11.77 6.33 7.60
N GLN A 54 -11.90 7.65 7.70
CA GLN A 54 -11.64 8.53 6.57
C GLN A 54 -10.19 8.43 6.08
N ILE A 55 -9.20 8.55 6.98
CA ILE A 55 -7.77 8.44 6.62
C ILE A 55 -7.47 7.08 5.97
N ILE A 56 -8.05 6.00 6.51
CA ILE A 56 -7.88 4.65 5.99
C ILE A 56 -8.47 4.52 4.58
N SER A 57 -9.67 5.06 4.37
CA SER A 57 -10.32 5.06 3.06
C SER A 57 -9.51 5.88 2.06
N GLU A 58 -9.04 7.07 2.44
CA GLU A 58 -8.21 7.92 1.60
C GLU A 58 -6.90 7.22 1.21
N PHE A 59 -6.28 6.48 2.13
CA PHE A 59 -5.09 5.68 1.85
C PHE A 59 -5.37 4.55 0.86
N HIS A 60 -6.42 3.76 1.09
CA HIS A 60 -6.84 2.70 0.17
C HIS A 60 -7.15 3.24 -1.24
N ASP A 61 -7.91 4.34 -1.31
CA ASP A 61 -8.30 4.94 -2.59
C ASP A 61 -7.08 5.50 -3.32
N GLY A 62 -6.14 6.10 -2.58
CA GLY A 62 -4.86 6.55 -3.13
C GLY A 62 -4.04 5.40 -3.72
N GLU A 63 -3.99 4.26 -3.03
CA GLU A 63 -3.29 3.06 -3.48
C GLU A 63 -3.93 2.46 -4.75
N GLU A 64 -5.26 2.38 -4.81
CA GLU A 64 -5.99 1.93 -6.01
C GLU A 64 -5.74 2.86 -7.22
N VAL A 65 -5.68 4.18 -6.98
CA VAL A 65 -5.33 5.16 -8.01
C VAL A 65 -3.90 4.95 -8.49
N LEU A 66 -2.93 4.77 -7.58
CA LEU A 66 -1.54 4.50 -7.92
C LEU A 66 -1.41 3.26 -8.81
N VAL A 67 -2.03 2.14 -8.42
CA VAL A 67 -2.04 0.89 -9.22
C VAL A 67 -2.65 1.10 -10.59
N SER A 68 -3.77 1.83 -10.68
CA SER A 68 -4.40 2.20 -11.95
C SER A 68 -3.47 3.03 -12.83
N ASP A 69 -2.75 3.99 -12.24
CA ASP A 69 -1.85 4.87 -12.97
C ASP A 69 -0.62 4.12 -13.48
N LEU A 70 0.00 3.25 -12.68
CA LEU A 70 1.08 2.36 -13.11
C LEU A 70 0.67 1.52 -14.33
N LYS A 71 -0.50 0.89 -14.26
CA LYS A 71 -1.06 0.11 -15.40
C LYS A 71 -1.34 0.98 -16.62
N THR A 72 -1.81 2.20 -16.40
CA THR A 72 -2.05 3.17 -17.47
C THR A 72 -0.74 3.54 -18.16
N VAL A 73 0.34 3.77 -17.40
CA VAL A 73 1.67 4.03 -17.96
C VAL A 73 2.14 2.89 -18.85
N VAL A 74 2.02 1.65 -18.37
CA VAL A 74 2.40 0.47 -19.17
C VAL A 74 1.59 0.39 -20.46
N LYS A 75 0.27 0.49 -20.35
CA LYS A 75 -0.65 0.26 -21.47
C LYS A 75 -0.65 1.39 -22.50
N VAL A 76 -0.58 2.64 -22.05
CA VAL A 76 -0.75 3.82 -22.90
C VAL A 76 0.59 4.34 -23.41
N TYR A 77 1.68 4.15 -22.67
CA TYR A 77 3.00 4.67 -23.03
C TYR A 77 3.99 3.56 -23.35
N LYS A 78 4.37 2.71 -22.38
CA LYS A 78 5.44 1.72 -22.55
C LYS A 78 5.19 0.80 -23.75
N TYR A 79 4.04 0.11 -23.76
CA TYR A 79 3.75 -0.88 -24.79
C TYR A 79 3.65 -0.27 -26.20
N PRO A 80 2.91 0.84 -26.43
CA PRO A 80 2.86 1.45 -27.76
C PRO A 80 4.22 2.00 -28.23
N LEU A 81 5.02 2.60 -27.34
CA LEU A 81 6.35 3.12 -27.69
C LEU A 81 7.30 2.02 -28.18
N GLU A 82 7.26 0.86 -27.54
CA GLU A 82 8.03 -0.31 -27.93
C GLU A 82 7.48 -0.94 -29.21
N LYS A 83 6.17 -1.20 -29.27
CA LYS A 83 5.52 -1.87 -30.40
C LYS A 83 5.63 -1.08 -31.70
N LEU A 84 5.55 0.24 -31.64
CA LEU A 84 5.67 1.12 -32.80
C LEU A 84 7.15 1.37 -33.18
N GLY A 85 8.11 0.83 -32.42
CA GLY A 85 9.54 1.04 -32.66
C GLY A 85 9.98 2.50 -32.47
N ILE A 86 9.21 3.29 -31.71
CA ILE A 86 9.56 4.69 -31.42
C ILE A 86 10.76 4.73 -30.47
N LEU A 87 10.77 3.80 -29.50
CA LEU A 87 11.89 3.55 -28.59
C LEU A 87 12.37 2.11 -28.74
N THR A 88 13.68 1.93 -28.65
CA THR A 88 14.36 0.63 -28.56
C THR A 88 14.11 0.00 -27.18
N SER A 89 14.33 -1.31 -27.05
CA SER A 89 14.19 -1.99 -25.74
C SER A 89 15.08 -1.38 -24.65
N THR A 90 16.27 -0.89 -25.01
CA THR A 90 17.16 -0.19 -24.06
C THR A 90 16.57 1.15 -23.62
N GLU A 91 16.04 1.93 -24.56
CA GLU A 91 15.36 3.20 -24.25
C GLU A 91 14.09 2.98 -23.40
N ILE A 92 13.34 1.92 -23.69
CA ILE A 92 12.18 1.50 -22.89
C ILE A 92 12.62 1.16 -21.47
N ASN A 93 13.68 0.38 -21.30
CA ASN A 93 14.19 0.03 -19.98
C ASN A 93 14.73 1.26 -19.23
N ASN A 94 15.39 2.19 -19.91
CA ASN A 94 15.87 3.42 -19.29
C ASN A 94 14.73 4.36 -18.85
N LEU A 95 13.58 4.32 -19.54
CA LEU A 95 12.45 5.20 -19.23
C LEU A 95 11.46 4.59 -18.23
N PHE A 96 11.20 3.29 -18.31
CA PHE A 96 10.17 2.62 -17.52
C PHE A 96 10.71 1.58 -16.55
N TYR A 97 11.99 1.19 -16.67
CA TYR A 97 12.64 0.19 -15.82
C TYR A 97 11.76 -1.05 -15.59
N SER A 98 11.74 -1.53 -14.36
CA SER A 98 10.93 -2.66 -13.92
C SER A 98 9.51 -2.26 -13.49
N ILE A 99 8.85 -1.28 -14.16
CA ILE A 99 7.48 -0.84 -13.80
C ILE A 99 6.49 -2.01 -13.72
N GLU A 100 6.62 -3.01 -14.59
CA GLU A 100 5.73 -4.19 -14.59
C GLU A 100 5.95 -5.09 -13.38
N ALA A 101 7.16 -5.10 -12.80
CA ALA A 101 7.49 -5.91 -11.65
C ALA A 101 7.03 -5.27 -10.33
N ILE A 102 6.91 -3.93 -10.27
CA ILE A 102 6.40 -3.24 -9.07
C ILE A 102 4.88 -3.24 -8.97
N ILE A 103 4.16 -3.29 -10.09
CA ILE A 103 2.69 -3.35 -10.13
C ILE A 103 2.13 -4.44 -9.19
N PRO A 104 2.56 -5.72 -9.26
CA PRO A 104 2.02 -6.76 -8.38
C PRO A 104 2.34 -6.53 -6.89
N VAL A 105 3.39 -5.78 -6.56
CA VAL A 105 3.72 -5.44 -5.16
C VAL A 105 2.69 -4.47 -4.58
N PHE A 106 2.32 -3.44 -5.34
CA PHE A 106 1.28 -2.47 -4.97
C PHE A 106 -0.13 -3.08 -5.04
N GLU A 107 -0.42 -3.91 -6.05
CA GLU A 107 -1.67 -4.68 -6.10
C GLU A 107 -1.86 -5.58 -4.87
N GLY A 108 -0.79 -6.19 -4.36
CA GLY A 108 -0.84 -6.99 -3.14
C GLY A 108 -1.29 -6.17 -1.92
N LEU A 109 -0.79 -4.93 -1.80
CA LEU A 109 -1.21 -4.00 -0.75
C LEU A 109 -2.67 -3.58 -0.93
N ALA A 110 -3.05 -3.13 -2.12
CA ALA A 110 -4.40 -2.67 -2.44
C ALA A 110 -5.45 -3.76 -2.15
N ASN A 111 -5.18 -5.00 -2.59
CA ASN A 111 -6.04 -6.16 -2.32
C ASN A 111 -6.16 -6.46 -0.83
N SER A 112 -5.06 -6.38 -0.08
CA SER A 112 -5.05 -6.61 1.36
C SER A 112 -5.89 -5.55 2.09
N LEU A 113 -5.72 -4.28 1.73
CA LEU A 113 -6.49 -3.14 2.25
C LEU A 113 -7.98 -3.30 1.92
N SER A 114 -8.32 -3.58 0.66
CA SER A 114 -9.71 -3.77 0.22
C SER A 114 -10.40 -4.91 0.98
N SER A 115 -9.68 -5.99 1.25
CA SER A 115 -10.23 -7.14 1.98
C SER A 115 -10.59 -6.83 3.43
N GLU A 116 -9.91 -5.87 4.06
CA GLU A 116 -10.13 -5.46 5.45
C GLU A 116 -11.08 -4.27 5.57
N VAL A 117 -10.97 -3.26 4.68
CA VAL A 117 -11.93 -2.14 4.59
C VAL A 117 -13.37 -2.66 4.42
N ASN A 118 -13.55 -3.74 3.64
CA ASN A 118 -14.85 -4.35 3.42
C ASN A 118 -15.39 -5.20 4.60
N LYS A 119 -14.54 -5.58 5.57
CA LYS A 119 -14.91 -6.51 6.64
C LYS A 119 -14.98 -5.86 8.01
N TYR A 120 -13.94 -5.11 8.39
CA TYR A 120 -13.77 -4.57 9.73
C TYR A 120 -12.94 -3.30 9.61
N PHE A 121 -13.54 -2.14 9.87
CA PHE A 121 -12.84 -0.86 9.98
C PHE A 121 -11.96 -0.79 11.25
N SER A 122 -11.17 -1.83 11.49
CA SER A 122 -10.42 -2.10 12.70
C SER A 122 -8.94 -1.75 12.49
N ILE A 123 -8.47 -0.78 13.26
CA ILE A 123 -7.10 -0.22 13.27
C ILE A 123 -5.99 -1.28 13.40
N PRO A 124 -6.07 -2.30 14.29
CA PRO A 124 -5.02 -3.31 14.39
C PRO A 124 -4.79 -4.08 13.08
N CYS A 125 -5.77 -4.17 12.17
CA CYS A 125 -5.63 -4.88 10.90
C CYS A 125 -4.71 -4.13 9.91
N ILE A 126 -4.73 -2.80 9.87
CA ILE A 126 -3.98 -2.03 8.87
C ILE A 126 -2.50 -1.93 9.23
N GLY A 127 -2.20 -1.74 10.52
CA GLY A 127 -0.83 -1.83 11.01
C GLY A 127 -0.21 -3.18 10.68
N MET A 128 -0.99 -4.26 10.82
CA MET A 128 -0.56 -5.61 10.43
C MET A 128 -0.40 -5.76 8.90
N ILE A 129 -1.32 -5.22 8.09
CA ILE A 129 -1.17 -5.23 6.63
C ILE A 129 0.14 -4.55 6.21
N LEU A 130 0.41 -3.34 6.71
CA LEU A 130 1.64 -2.62 6.39
C LEU A 130 2.88 -3.34 6.89
N TYR A 131 2.82 -3.89 8.10
CA TYR A 131 3.90 -4.67 8.70
C TYR A 131 4.26 -5.91 7.86
N LEU A 132 3.25 -6.65 7.39
CA LEU A 132 3.43 -7.81 6.51
C LEU A 132 3.92 -7.39 5.13
N TRP A 133 3.34 -6.31 4.57
CA TRP A 133 3.72 -5.80 3.25
C TRP A 133 5.18 -5.31 3.22
N LEU A 134 5.64 -4.64 4.28
CA LEU A 134 7.04 -4.24 4.47
C LEU A 134 7.95 -5.43 4.81
N GLY A 135 7.41 -6.62 5.08
CA GLY A 135 8.17 -7.81 5.48
C GLY A 135 8.93 -7.64 6.79
N LEU A 136 8.40 -6.82 7.72
CA LEU A 136 9.00 -6.60 9.04
C LEU A 136 8.95 -7.86 9.92
N GLU A 137 8.09 -8.82 9.58
CA GLU A 137 8.00 -10.15 10.20
C GLU A 137 9.29 -10.94 10.16
N VAL A 138 10.16 -10.70 9.18
CA VAL A 138 11.43 -11.40 9.02
C VAL A 138 12.43 -10.99 10.12
N ILE A 139 12.26 -9.81 10.70
CA ILE A 139 13.25 -9.18 11.59
C ILE A 139 12.75 -9.08 13.02
N THR A 140 11.45 -8.85 13.20
CA THR A 140 10.87 -8.92 14.54
C THR A 140 10.57 -10.38 14.87
N LYS A 141 11.43 -11.03 15.68
CA LYS A 141 10.99 -12.24 16.38
C LYS A 141 9.72 -11.91 17.17
N PRO A 142 8.75 -12.83 17.31
CA PRO A 142 7.54 -12.55 18.09
C PRO A 142 7.93 -12.45 19.56
N GLN A 143 8.22 -11.24 20.01
CA GLN A 143 8.00 -10.68 21.34
C GLN A 143 8.54 -9.25 21.30
N PRO A 144 7.75 -8.25 21.74
CA PRO A 144 7.04 -8.34 23.02
C PRO A 144 5.56 -7.96 22.92
N ASP A 145 4.83 -8.48 23.89
CA ASP A 145 3.47 -8.14 24.30
C ASP A 145 3.04 -6.73 23.86
N TYR A 146 2.41 -6.66 22.69
CA TYR A 146 1.95 -5.44 22.03
C TYR A 146 1.06 -4.61 22.99
N PHE A 147 0.37 -5.28 23.91
CA PHE A 147 -0.37 -4.71 25.05
C PHE A 147 0.44 -3.74 25.94
N ASN A 148 1.77 -3.84 26.00
CA ASN A 148 2.64 -3.00 26.83
C ASN A 148 3.28 -1.82 26.09
N TYR A 149 3.05 -1.65 24.78
CA TYR A 149 3.57 -0.49 24.04
C TYR A 149 3.04 0.85 24.62
N GLY A 150 1.86 0.81 25.24
CA GLY A 150 1.27 1.95 25.98
C GLY A 150 1.76 2.11 27.42
N ARG A 151 2.52 1.16 27.98
CA ARG A 151 3.01 1.16 29.37
C ARG A 151 4.54 1.18 29.43
N LYS A 152 5.17 2.29 28.98
CA LYS A 152 6.52 2.84 29.30
C LYS A 152 7.62 1.93 29.92
N CYS A 153 7.72 0.65 29.61
CA CYS A 153 8.64 -0.25 30.28
C CYS A 153 9.36 -1.14 29.26
N TYR A 154 10.33 -0.55 28.55
CA TYR A 154 11.46 -1.31 28.01
C TYR A 154 12.72 -0.92 28.77
N PRO A 155 13.47 -1.88 29.33
CA PRO A 155 14.73 -1.62 30.04
C PRO A 155 15.90 -1.28 29.09
N TYR A 156 15.64 -1.11 27.79
CA TYR A 156 16.64 -0.79 26.77
C TYR A 156 16.39 0.61 26.18
N PRO A 157 17.44 1.41 25.90
CA PRO A 157 17.28 2.68 25.20
C PRO A 157 16.61 2.44 23.83
N THR A 158 15.44 3.05 23.60
CA THR A 158 14.65 2.89 22.37
C THR A 158 15.48 3.06 21.10
N GLN A 159 16.48 3.94 21.14
CA GLN A 159 17.38 4.21 20.02
C GLN A 159 18.22 2.98 19.60
N ASN A 160 18.76 2.22 20.56
CA ASN A 160 19.60 1.04 20.27
C ASN A 160 18.76 -0.11 19.69
N TYR A 161 17.52 -0.24 20.15
CA TYR A 161 16.57 -1.24 19.63
C TYR A 161 16.18 -0.92 18.18
N VAL A 162 15.82 0.34 17.90
CA VAL A 162 15.49 0.78 16.53
C VAL A 162 16.69 0.60 15.60
N GLN A 163 17.89 0.97 16.03
CA GLN A 163 19.10 0.79 15.23
C GLN A 163 19.34 -0.69 14.88
N SER A 164 19.22 -1.59 15.85
CA SER A 164 19.39 -3.03 15.63
C SER A 164 18.35 -3.62 14.66
N ILE A 165 17.10 -3.16 14.72
CA ILE A 165 16.06 -3.53 13.74
C ILE A 165 16.45 -3.04 12.35
N CYS A 166 16.88 -1.78 12.22
CA CYS A 166 17.27 -1.22 10.92
C CYS A 166 18.44 -1.98 10.29
N GLU A 167 19.49 -2.29 11.06
CA GLU A 167 20.64 -3.08 10.58
C GLU A 167 20.20 -4.47 10.11
N SER A 168 19.39 -5.16 10.91
CA SER A 168 18.84 -6.48 10.55
C SER A 168 17.91 -6.42 9.33
N TYR A 169 17.14 -5.34 9.18
CA TYR A 169 16.25 -5.13 8.04
C TYR A 169 17.03 -4.95 6.74
N ILE A 170 18.13 -4.21 6.78
CA ILE A 170 18.98 -4.03 5.60
C ILE A 170 19.56 -5.37 5.14
N GLU A 171 19.98 -6.23 6.09
CA GLU A 171 20.54 -7.55 5.76
C GLU A 171 19.48 -8.53 5.23
N MET A 172 18.28 -8.52 5.78
CA MET A 172 17.19 -9.45 5.46
C MET A 172 16.10 -8.83 4.58
N MET A 173 16.40 -7.73 3.91
CA MET A 173 15.44 -6.91 3.20
C MET A 173 14.67 -7.74 2.15
N PRO A 174 13.32 -7.75 2.19
CA PRO A 174 12.54 -8.47 1.19
C PRO A 174 12.82 -7.97 -0.22
N SER A 175 12.88 -8.89 -1.19
CA SER A 175 13.15 -8.53 -2.59
C SER A 175 12.10 -7.59 -3.18
N SER A 176 10.85 -7.66 -2.71
CA SER A 176 9.77 -6.73 -3.09
C SER A 176 10.11 -5.30 -2.69
N ILE A 177 10.58 -5.08 -1.46
CA ILE A 177 10.95 -3.74 -0.97
C ILE A 177 12.21 -3.25 -1.70
N LYS A 178 13.19 -4.14 -1.93
CA LYS A 178 14.38 -3.78 -2.72
C LYS A 178 14.00 -3.30 -4.12
N LEU A 179 13.10 -4.01 -4.78
CA LEU A 179 12.58 -3.64 -6.09
C LEU A 179 11.89 -2.26 -6.08
N LEU A 180 11.11 -1.95 -5.02
CA LEU A 180 10.50 -0.63 -4.88
C LEU A 180 11.55 0.47 -4.71
N LEU A 181 12.57 0.26 -3.88
CA LEU A 181 13.65 1.24 -3.72
C LEU A 181 14.43 1.45 -5.01
N ASP A 182 14.79 0.36 -5.70
CA ASP A 182 15.52 0.41 -6.97
C ASP A 182 14.70 1.16 -8.04
N TYR A 183 13.39 0.89 -8.13
CA TYR A 183 12.51 1.59 -9.06
C TYR A 183 12.38 3.07 -8.72
N SER A 184 12.17 3.42 -7.44
CA SER A 184 12.07 4.81 -6.99
C SER A 184 13.35 5.61 -7.25
N ALA A 185 14.52 5.00 -7.04
CA ALA A 185 15.80 5.60 -7.39
C ALA A 185 15.92 5.83 -8.91
N HIS A 186 15.49 4.86 -9.70
CA HIS A 186 15.54 4.94 -11.16
C HIS A 186 14.65 6.04 -11.75
N LEU A 187 13.51 6.36 -11.12
CA LEU A 187 12.60 7.40 -11.62
C LEU A 187 13.27 8.78 -11.76
N TYR A 188 14.23 9.10 -10.91
CA TYR A 188 14.99 10.34 -11.01
C TYR A 188 15.81 10.41 -12.32
N GLU A 189 16.46 9.31 -12.69
CA GLU A 189 17.23 9.21 -13.93
C GLU A 189 16.31 9.10 -15.16
N ALA A 190 15.20 8.36 -15.05
CA ALA A 190 14.18 8.27 -16.08
C ALA A 190 13.61 9.64 -16.46
N ARG A 191 13.47 10.55 -15.49
CA ARG A 191 12.99 11.92 -15.73
C ARG A 191 13.95 12.73 -16.60
N LYS A 192 15.25 12.69 -16.31
CA LYS A 192 16.28 13.34 -17.15
C LYS A 192 16.28 12.72 -18.55
N TYR A 193 16.18 11.40 -18.61
CA TYR A 193 16.15 10.67 -19.88
C TYR A 193 14.93 11.00 -20.74
N PHE A 194 13.77 11.20 -20.11
CA PHE A 194 12.55 11.64 -20.77
C PHE A 194 12.73 13.00 -21.46
N GLU A 195 13.40 13.96 -20.83
CA GLU A 195 13.68 15.27 -21.43
C GLU A 195 14.61 15.13 -22.65
N ALA A 196 15.69 14.36 -22.51
CA ALA A 196 16.61 14.08 -23.60
C ALA A 196 15.90 13.42 -24.79
N LEU A 197 15.00 12.46 -24.55
CA LEU A 197 14.21 11.83 -25.60
C LEU A 197 13.29 12.82 -26.32
N ARG A 198 12.70 13.78 -25.60
CA ARG A 198 11.84 14.81 -26.22
C ARG A 198 12.60 15.72 -27.17
N GLU A 199 13.85 16.04 -26.85
CA GLU A 199 14.71 16.87 -27.68
C GLU A 199 15.25 16.09 -28.90
N GLN A 200 15.65 14.85 -28.68
CA GLN A 200 16.37 14.05 -29.69
C GLN A 200 15.45 13.31 -30.65
N LYS A 201 14.21 12.98 -30.23
CA LYS A 201 13.29 12.15 -31.03
C LYS A 201 11.96 12.85 -31.32
N PRO A 202 11.80 13.43 -32.52
CA PRO A 202 10.53 14.03 -32.95
C PRO A 202 9.35 13.06 -32.88
N ALA A 203 9.55 11.78 -33.22
CA ALA A 203 8.53 10.74 -33.14
C ALA A 203 8.04 10.48 -31.71
N PHE A 204 8.91 10.61 -30.71
CA PHE A 204 8.53 10.49 -29.30
C PHE A 204 7.66 11.68 -28.87
N THR A 205 8.05 12.90 -29.24
CA THR A 205 7.27 14.11 -28.94
C THR A 205 5.91 14.13 -29.64
N ASP A 206 5.84 13.72 -30.91
CA ASP A 206 4.57 13.56 -31.63
C ASP A 206 3.67 12.52 -30.96
N PHE A 207 4.23 11.38 -30.54
CA PHE A 207 3.50 10.36 -29.79
C PHE A 207 2.92 10.92 -28.48
N LEU A 208 3.72 11.61 -27.68
CA LEU A 208 3.26 12.22 -26.42
C LEU A 208 2.13 13.23 -26.64
N SER A 209 2.23 14.05 -27.68
CA SER A 209 1.17 14.98 -28.08
C SER A 209 -0.13 14.22 -28.40
N ARG A 210 -0.07 13.12 -29.15
CA ARG A 210 -1.28 12.33 -29.44
C ARG A 210 -1.89 11.73 -28.17
N CYS A 211 -1.06 11.23 -27.24
CA CYS A 211 -1.54 10.71 -25.96
C CYS A 211 -2.29 11.77 -25.12
N SER A 212 -1.85 13.04 -25.13
CA SER A 212 -2.51 14.11 -24.35
C SER A 212 -3.87 14.52 -24.89
N HIS A 213 -4.15 14.28 -26.18
CA HIS A 213 -5.42 14.61 -26.82
C HIS A 213 -6.44 13.45 -26.77
N THR A 214 -6.06 12.29 -26.25
CA THR A 214 -6.94 11.11 -26.18
C THR A 214 -7.43 10.84 -24.76
N HIS A 215 -8.67 10.37 -24.63
CA HIS A 215 -9.26 9.97 -23.34
C HIS A 215 -8.55 8.78 -22.67
N PHE A 216 -7.70 8.05 -23.40
CA PHE A 216 -7.04 6.84 -22.92
C PHE A 216 -6.09 7.06 -21.76
N SER A 217 -5.50 8.25 -21.63
CA SER A 217 -4.57 8.57 -20.55
C SER A 217 -5.27 8.82 -19.21
N LYS A 218 -6.61 8.91 -19.14
CA LYS A 218 -7.33 9.44 -17.97
C LYS A 218 -6.79 10.80 -17.49
N ARG A 219 -6.14 11.59 -18.37
CA ARG A 219 -5.39 12.83 -18.06
C ARG A 219 -4.06 12.61 -17.32
N LEU A 220 -3.62 11.37 -17.11
CA LEU A 220 -2.29 11.05 -16.61
C LEU A 220 -1.26 11.50 -17.64
N ASN A 221 -0.37 12.39 -17.22
CA ASN A 221 0.71 12.90 -18.05
C ASN A 221 2.02 12.22 -17.63
N LEU A 222 2.73 11.59 -18.57
CA LEU A 222 3.93 10.79 -18.28
C LEU A 222 5.03 11.61 -17.55
N TRP A 223 5.17 12.90 -17.86
CA TRP A 223 6.11 13.76 -17.14
C TRP A 223 5.74 13.91 -15.66
N HIS A 224 4.45 14.15 -15.38
CA HIS A 224 3.97 14.27 -14.01
C HIS A 224 4.05 12.96 -13.25
N PHE A 225 3.77 11.84 -13.92
CA PHE A 225 3.98 10.50 -13.35
C PHE A 225 5.44 10.32 -12.91
N LEU A 226 6.42 10.57 -13.79
CA LEU A 226 7.84 10.43 -13.45
C LEU A 226 8.31 11.40 -12.35
N GLY A 227 7.59 12.52 -12.12
CA GLY A 227 7.93 13.53 -11.12
C GLY A 227 7.24 13.36 -9.76
N ASN A 228 6.03 12.79 -9.72
CA ASN A 228 5.19 12.74 -8.52
C ASN A 228 5.14 11.37 -7.85
N SER A 229 5.80 10.35 -8.39
CA SER A 229 5.48 8.97 -7.99
C SER A 229 5.86 8.58 -6.56
N PHE A 230 6.76 9.27 -5.84
CA PHE A 230 7.20 8.79 -4.50
C PHE A 230 7.69 9.89 -3.52
N LEU A 231 7.20 11.13 -3.61
CA LEU A 231 7.49 12.19 -2.62
C LEU A 231 6.23 12.89 -2.13
#